data_AF-A0A1D2UKX7-F1
#
_entry.id   AF-A0A1D2UKX7-F1
#
_cell.length_a   1.000
_cell.length_b   1.000
_cell.length_c   1.000
_cell.angle_alpha   90.00
_cell.angle_beta   90.00
_cell.angle_gamma   90.00
#
_symmetry.space_group_name_H-M   'P 1'
#
loop_
_entity.id
_entity.type
_entity.pdbx_description
1 polymer ?
#
loop_
_entity_poly.entity_id
_entity_poly.type
_entity_poly.pdbx_seq_one_letter_code
_entity_poly.pdbx_strand_id
1 'polypeptide(L)'
;TTLWQLLSDAGIQLNSANRNDVLNRYVLATAPDGYRVVFSLGEINPDYGNKASLVAYAETVNGASVSLSDTDGPLRVTAPGDVRGGRYVSMLDRLEVRSSGSTLAGIGGGVSPTFSVSGAVERPVTLDLAALQAMPAVTQDVNGSIYTGVSLWTLLNTEAGIKTDPATTHNPMLSMYAVATGSDGYKTVVTLGEIHPNFGNKPAMIAYSVNGELLDRNGMARLVMPGDVRNGRFVSNLVGIEVMQAAGPTP
;
A
#
# COMPACT_ATOMS: atom_id res chain seq x y z
N THR A 1 17.40 -10.71 7.41
CA THR A 1 17.61 -9.25 7.20
C THR A 1 16.26 -8.58 6.96
N THR A 2 16.11 -7.28 7.17
CA THR A 2 14.86 -6.60 6.77
C THR A 2 14.80 -6.53 5.24
N LEU A 3 13.58 -6.62 4.70
CA LEU A 3 13.34 -6.51 3.26
C LEU A 3 13.82 -5.15 2.75
N TRP A 4 13.59 -4.08 3.51
CA TRP A 4 14.10 -2.75 3.18
C TRP A 4 15.61 -2.70 3.08
N GLN A 5 16.33 -3.22 4.08
CA GLN A 5 17.79 -3.21 4.09
C GLN A 5 18.34 -3.99 2.90
N LEU A 6 17.82 -5.19 2.66
CA LEU A 6 18.23 -6.03 1.53
C LEU A 6 18.08 -5.31 0.20
N LEU A 7 16.93 -4.67 -0.05
CA LEU A 7 16.67 -3.95 -1.29
C LEU A 7 17.54 -2.69 -1.40
N SER A 8 17.77 -1.98 -0.29
CA SER A 8 18.62 -0.80 -0.26
C SER A 8 20.06 -1.15 -0.61
N ASP A 9 20.59 -2.23 -0.03
CA ASP A 9 21.94 -2.74 -0.32
C ASP A 9 22.08 -3.21 -1.78
N ALA A 10 20.99 -3.73 -2.36
CA ALA A 10 20.93 -4.10 -3.78
C ALA A 10 20.82 -2.89 -4.74
N GLY A 11 20.67 -1.66 -4.22
CA GLY A 11 20.64 -0.44 -5.02
C GLY A 11 19.29 -0.20 -5.71
N ILE A 12 18.28 0.19 -4.92
CA ILE A 12 16.95 0.59 -5.43
C ILE A 12 17.11 1.68 -6.50
N GLN A 13 16.71 1.37 -7.73
CA GLN A 13 16.72 2.34 -8.84
C GLN A 13 15.51 3.26 -8.70
N LEU A 14 15.72 4.58 -8.69
CA LEU A 14 14.68 5.60 -8.57
C LEU A 14 14.71 6.55 -9.77
N ASN A 15 13.55 7.07 -10.16
CA ASN A 15 13.42 8.11 -11.17
C ASN A 15 13.45 9.49 -10.49
N SER A 16 14.51 10.26 -10.73
CA SER A 16 14.70 11.60 -10.16
C SER A 16 13.71 12.65 -10.67
N ALA A 17 13.03 12.40 -11.79
CA ALA A 17 11.95 13.26 -12.28
C ALA A 17 10.69 13.17 -11.41
N ASN A 18 10.54 12.09 -10.64
CA ASN A 18 9.40 11.87 -9.76
C ASN A 18 9.78 12.25 -8.32
N ARG A 19 9.06 13.22 -7.75
CA ARG A 19 9.20 13.59 -6.35
C ARG A 19 8.92 12.37 -5.46
N ASN A 20 9.88 12.03 -4.59
CA ASN A 20 9.83 10.86 -3.70
C ASN A 20 9.45 9.56 -4.43
N ASP A 21 10.05 9.28 -5.59
CA ASP A 21 9.71 8.11 -6.43
C ASP A 21 9.70 6.77 -5.68
N VAL A 22 10.44 6.65 -4.57
CA VAL A 22 10.37 5.48 -3.68
C VAL A 22 8.95 5.16 -3.22
N LEU A 23 8.11 6.17 -2.97
CA LEU A 23 6.72 5.98 -2.55
C LEU A 23 5.80 5.56 -3.70
N ASN A 24 6.22 5.76 -4.95
CA ASN A 24 5.53 5.29 -6.15
C ASN A 24 5.99 3.89 -6.60
N ARG A 25 6.69 3.15 -5.72
CA ARG A 25 7.26 1.84 -6.02
C ARG A 25 6.80 0.76 -5.03
N TYR A 26 6.85 -0.46 -5.51
CA TYR A 26 6.62 -1.66 -4.72
C TYR A 26 7.69 -2.71 -5.02
N VAL A 27 7.86 -3.66 -4.11
CA VAL A 27 8.57 -4.91 -4.35
C VAL A 27 7.56 -6.04 -4.52
N LEU A 28 7.71 -6.81 -5.60
CA LEU A 28 7.00 -8.06 -5.83
C LEU A 28 7.86 -9.22 -5.34
N ALA A 29 7.35 -9.97 -4.36
CA ALA A 29 7.92 -11.23 -3.93
C ALA A 29 7.18 -12.39 -4.62
N THR A 30 7.94 -13.32 -5.20
CA THR A 30 7.39 -14.47 -5.92
C THR A 30 7.97 -15.79 -5.40
N ALA A 31 7.15 -16.82 -5.42
CA ALA A 31 7.56 -18.21 -5.21
C ALA A 31 7.37 -19.05 -6.50
N PRO A 32 8.07 -20.18 -6.63
CA PRO A 32 7.98 -21.07 -7.80
C PRO A 32 6.58 -21.62 -8.09
N ASP A 33 5.72 -21.72 -7.07
CA ASP A 33 4.32 -22.15 -7.21
C ASP A 33 3.40 -21.05 -7.77
N GLY A 34 3.94 -19.88 -8.08
CA GLY A 34 3.22 -18.72 -8.58
C GLY A 34 2.61 -17.84 -7.48
N TYR A 35 2.85 -18.13 -6.20
CA TYR A 35 2.41 -17.26 -5.11
C TYR A 35 3.11 -15.90 -5.18
N ARG A 36 2.33 -14.82 -5.02
CA ARG A 36 2.81 -13.45 -5.21
C ARG A 36 2.28 -12.53 -4.13
N VAL A 37 3.19 -11.74 -3.55
CA VAL A 37 2.85 -10.73 -2.56
C VAL A 37 3.58 -9.44 -2.90
N VAL A 38 2.88 -8.31 -2.85
CA VAL A 38 3.48 -6.99 -2.98
C VAL A 38 3.65 -6.31 -1.62
N PHE A 39 4.74 -5.57 -1.48
CA PHE A 39 4.96 -4.62 -0.40
C PHE A 39 5.27 -3.27 -1.04
N SER A 40 4.60 -2.19 -0.61
CA SER A 40 5.00 -0.87 -1.08
C SER A 40 6.35 -0.53 -0.47
N LEU A 41 7.24 0.13 -1.19
CA LEU A 41 8.49 0.55 -0.57
C LEU A 41 8.22 1.54 0.56
N GLY A 42 7.16 2.34 0.45
CA GLY A 42 6.70 3.21 1.54
C GLY A 42 6.25 2.48 2.80
N GLU A 43 5.70 1.27 2.70
CA GLU A 43 5.32 0.46 3.86
C GLU A 43 6.55 -0.03 4.63
N ILE A 44 7.58 -0.51 3.92
CA ILE A 44 8.76 -1.14 4.54
C ILE A 44 9.91 -0.16 4.83
N ASN A 45 9.86 1.05 4.28
CA ASN A 45 10.89 2.07 4.49
C ASN A 45 10.84 2.64 5.93
N PRO A 46 11.98 2.70 6.65
CA PRO A 46 12.08 3.24 8.00
C PRO A 46 11.63 4.68 8.19
N ASP A 47 11.67 5.49 7.14
CA ASP A 47 11.21 6.89 7.16
C ASP A 47 9.68 7.01 7.05
N TYR A 48 8.98 5.92 6.75
CA TYR A 48 7.55 5.91 6.47
C TYR A 48 6.84 4.83 7.30
N GLY A 49 6.29 3.79 6.68
CA GLY A 49 5.52 2.77 7.38
C GLY A 49 6.34 1.92 8.35
N ASN A 50 7.67 1.89 8.16
CA ASN A 50 8.65 1.17 8.97
C ASN A 50 8.22 -0.27 9.32
N LYS A 51 7.49 -0.93 8.42
CA LYS A 51 7.07 -2.32 8.60
C LYS A 51 8.32 -3.18 8.45
N ALA A 52 8.72 -3.83 9.54
CA ALA A 52 9.89 -4.70 9.59
C ALA A 52 9.67 -6.06 8.89
N SER A 53 9.11 -6.05 7.67
CA SER A 53 9.07 -7.24 6.82
C SER A 53 10.50 -7.73 6.56
N LEU A 54 10.68 -9.04 6.53
CA LEU A 54 11.98 -9.71 6.53
C LEU A 54 12.14 -10.60 5.30
N VAL A 55 13.39 -10.81 4.90
CA VAL A 55 13.79 -12.06 4.24
C VAL A 55 14.45 -12.92 5.30
N ALA A 56 13.76 -14.00 5.68
CA ALA A 56 14.17 -14.97 6.68
C ALA A 56 14.86 -16.16 6.01
N TYR A 57 15.92 -16.66 6.64
CA TYR A 57 16.61 -17.91 6.30
C TYR A 57 16.63 -18.91 7.48
N ALA A 58 16.17 -18.46 8.64
CA ALA A 58 16.12 -19.22 9.88
C ALA A 58 14.98 -18.68 10.75
N GLU A 59 14.51 -19.49 11.68
CA GLU A 59 13.54 -19.13 12.71
C GLU A 59 14.02 -19.54 14.10
N THR A 60 13.43 -18.94 15.13
CA THR A 60 13.77 -19.29 16.52
C THR A 60 12.79 -20.33 17.04
N VAL A 61 13.30 -21.53 17.31
CA VAL A 61 12.54 -22.63 17.91
C VAL A 61 13.20 -22.98 19.24
N ASN A 62 12.42 -22.93 20.33
CA ASN A 62 12.91 -23.20 21.69
C ASN A 62 14.16 -22.39 22.07
N GLY A 63 14.24 -21.13 21.62
CA GLY A 63 15.37 -20.23 21.90
C GLY A 63 16.61 -20.45 21.04
N ALA A 64 16.62 -21.46 20.17
CA ALA A 64 17.70 -21.72 19.22
C ALA A 64 17.32 -21.23 17.82
N SER A 65 18.29 -20.67 17.09
CA SER A 65 18.11 -20.38 15.66
C SER A 65 18.28 -21.67 14.87
N VAL A 66 17.25 -22.05 14.12
CA VAL A 66 17.21 -23.22 13.25
C VAL A 66 16.87 -22.79 11.83
N SER A 67 17.35 -23.53 10.84
CA SER A 67 16.93 -23.32 9.45
C SER A 67 15.41 -23.42 9.31
N LEU A 68 14.87 -22.71 8.32
CA LEU A 68 13.46 -22.87 7.96
C LEU A 68 13.16 -24.31 7.54
N SER A 69 11.90 -24.71 7.71
CA SER A 69 11.43 -26.04 7.31
C SER A 69 11.55 -26.29 5.80
N ASP A 70 11.56 -27.56 5.39
CA ASP A 70 11.57 -27.93 3.97
C ASP A 70 10.37 -27.38 3.20
N THR A 71 9.25 -27.11 3.86
CA THR A 71 8.07 -26.46 3.25
C THR A 71 8.30 -24.97 3.00
N ASP A 72 9.03 -24.31 3.90
CA ASP A 72 9.33 -22.88 3.80
C ASP A 72 10.51 -22.59 2.87
N GLY A 73 11.37 -23.57 2.66
CA GLY A 73 12.53 -23.45 1.79
C GLY A 73 13.66 -22.62 2.41
N PRO A 74 14.74 -22.38 1.64
CA PRO A 74 15.93 -21.70 2.17
C PRO A 74 15.72 -20.23 2.49
N LEU A 75 14.72 -19.59 1.85
CA LEU A 75 14.38 -18.19 2.04
C LEU A 75 12.86 -18.02 2.06
N ARG A 76 12.38 -17.15 2.95
CA ARG A 76 10.97 -16.77 3.03
C ARG A 76 10.83 -15.26 3.25
N VAL A 77 9.96 -14.59 2.50
CA VAL A 77 9.49 -13.26 2.92
C VAL A 77 8.53 -13.43 4.07
N THR A 78 8.67 -12.65 5.13
CA THR A 78 7.76 -12.67 6.30
C THR A 78 7.35 -11.25 6.64
N ALA A 79 6.11 -11.07 7.08
CA ALA A 79 5.54 -9.78 7.47
C ALA A 79 5.10 -9.81 8.94
N PRO A 80 6.03 -9.61 9.90
CA PRO A 80 5.72 -9.66 11.32
C PRO A 80 4.62 -8.67 11.72
N GLY A 81 3.69 -9.09 12.57
CA GLY A 81 2.57 -8.28 13.04
C GLY A 81 1.33 -8.31 12.13
N ASP A 82 1.36 -9.01 10.99
CA ASP A 82 0.14 -9.30 10.25
C ASP A 82 -0.77 -10.25 11.05
N VAL A 83 -2.09 -10.06 10.93
CA VAL A 83 -3.11 -10.85 11.63
C VAL A 83 -3.07 -12.33 11.20
N ARG A 84 -2.78 -12.59 9.92
CA ARG A 84 -2.55 -13.94 9.37
C ARG A 84 -1.30 -13.94 8.53
N GLY A 85 -0.59 -15.07 8.50
CA GLY A 85 0.65 -15.27 7.71
C GLY A 85 0.47 -15.34 6.19
N GLY A 86 -0.57 -14.74 5.61
CA GLY A 86 -0.82 -14.79 4.17
C GLY A 86 0.22 -14.01 3.37
N ARG A 87 0.85 -12.99 3.94
CA ARG A 87 1.91 -12.20 3.27
C ARG A 87 3.28 -12.87 3.34
N TYR A 88 3.33 -14.16 3.70
CA TYR A 88 4.56 -14.92 3.73
C TYR A 88 4.77 -15.60 2.39
N VAL A 89 5.96 -15.47 1.82
CA VAL A 89 6.31 -16.08 0.53
C VAL A 89 7.38 -17.11 0.79
N SER A 90 6.93 -18.34 1.09
CA SER A 90 7.78 -19.52 1.24
C SER A 90 8.41 -19.89 -0.10
N MET A 91 9.56 -20.56 -0.07
CA MET A 91 10.34 -20.88 -1.27
C MET A 91 10.66 -19.62 -2.09
N LEU A 92 10.96 -18.50 -1.43
CA LEU A 92 11.22 -17.23 -2.11
C LEU A 92 12.32 -17.40 -3.16
N ASP A 93 12.00 -17.16 -4.43
CA ASP A 93 12.96 -17.26 -5.53
C ASP A 93 13.28 -15.89 -6.15
N ARG A 94 12.39 -14.90 -5.99
CA ARG A 94 12.50 -13.61 -6.67
C ARG A 94 11.95 -12.45 -5.86
N LEU A 95 12.69 -11.34 -5.89
CA LEU A 95 12.27 -10.02 -5.44
C LEU A 95 12.49 -9.02 -6.58
N GLU A 96 11.44 -8.32 -7.00
CA GLU A 96 11.50 -7.33 -8.07
C GLU A 96 10.97 -5.99 -7.61
N VAL A 97 11.80 -4.95 -7.64
CA VAL A 97 11.34 -3.57 -7.39
C VAL A 97 10.81 -2.96 -8.67
N ARG A 98 9.56 -2.49 -8.64
CA ARG A 98 8.85 -1.96 -9.81
C ARG A 98 8.19 -0.63 -9.50
N SER A 99 8.04 0.20 -10.53
CA SER A 99 7.13 1.34 -10.48
C SER A 99 5.69 0.87 -10.39
N SER A 100 4.82 1.68 -9.79
CA SER A 100 3.38 1.42 -9.74
C SER A 100 2.72 1.24 -11.12
N GLY A 101 3.30 1.79 -12.18
CA GLY A 101 2.72 1.73 -13.53
C GLY A 101 1.49 2.63 -13.73
N SER A 102 1.06 3.36 -12.70
CA SER A 102 -0.04 4.34 -12.79
C SER A 102 0.34 5.50 -13.72
N THR A 103 -0.54 5.79 -14.67
CA THR A 103 -0.38 6.88 -15.64
C THR A 103 -1.26 8.09 -15.33
N LEU A 104 -2.05 8.08 -14.25
CA LEU A 104 -2.89 9.20 -13.85
C LEU A 104 -2.03 10.45 -13.60
N ALA A 105 -2.21 11.49 -14.40
CA ALA A 105 -1.48 12.74 -14.22
C ALA A 105 -2.09 13.56 -13.07
N GLY A 106 -1.27 14.45 -12.49
CA GLY A 106 -1.79 15.58 -11.73
C GLY A 106 -2.53 16.57 -12.65
N ILE A 107 -3.26 17.50 -12.05
CA ILE A 107 -4.01 18.55 -12.76
C ILE A 107 -3.28 19.91 -12.73
N GLY A 108 -1.99 19.91 -12.42
CA GLY A 108 -1.17 21.13 -12.32
C GLY A 108 -1.08 21.74 -10.92
N GLY A 109 -1.53 21.02 -9.89
CA GLY A 109 -1.58 21.47 -8.50
C GLY A 109 -2.90 22.13 -8.12
N GLY A 110 -2.94 22.72 -6.92
CA GLY A 110 -4.12 23.41 -6.38
C GLY A 110 -5.12 22.49 -5.68
N VAL A 111 -6.21 23.09 -5.20
CA VAL A 111 -7.29 22.39 -4.47
C VAL A 111 -8.11 21.53 -5.43
N SER A 112 -8.22 20.24 -5.12
CA SER A 112 -9.12 19.34 -5.85
C SER A 112 -10.51 19.28 -5.18
N PRO A 113 -11.61 19.55 -5.91
CA PRO A 113 -12.97 19.45 -5.40
C PRO A 113 -13.54 18.02 -5.46
N THR A 114 -12.87 17.12 -6.20
CA THR A 114 -13.29 15.73 -6.39
C THR A 114 -12.08 14.81 -6.49
N PHE A 115 -12.29 13.50 -6.36
CA PHE A 115 -11.31 12.50 -6.77
C PHE A 115 -12.00 11.27 -7.38
N SER A 116 -11.31 10.55 -8.25
CA SER A 116 -11.83 9.31 -8.84
C SER A 116 -11.28 8.05 -8.16
N VAL A 117 -12.09 7.01 -8.00
CA VAL A 117 -11.64 5.63 -7.76
C VAL A 117 -11.82 4.84 -9.04
N SER A 118 -10.76 4.19 -9.53
CA SER A 118 -10.74 3.50 -10.83
C SER A 118 -9.78 2.30 -10.82
N GLY A 119 -9.53 1.72 -12.02
CA GLY A 119 -8.68 0.55 -12.19
C GLY A 119 -9.45 -0.76 -11.99
N ALA A 120 -8.84 -1.72 -11.29
CA ALA A 120 -9.40 -3.04 -10.98
C ALA A 120 -10.50 -2.97 -9.91
N VAL A 121 -11.58 -2.25 -10.21
CA VAL A 121 -12.78 -2.12 -9.39
C VAL A 121 -14.06 -2.38 -10.20
N GLU A 122 -15.12 -2.83 -9.54
CA GLU A 122 -16.44 -3.11 -10.13
C GLU A 122 -17.14 -1.83 -10.52
N ARG A 123 -17.11 -0.84 -9.63
CA ARG A 123 -17.82 0.44 -9.74
C ARG A 123 -16.83 1.61 -9.68
N PRO A 124 -16.19 1.96 -10.80
CA PRO A 124 -15.45 3.22 -10.89
C PRO A 124 -16.37 4.39 -10.55
N VAL A 125 -15.88 5.34 -9.75
CA VAL A 125 -16.69 6.44 -9.22
C VAL A 125 -15.87 7.72 -9.10
N THR A 126 -16.50 8.87 -9.27
CA THR A 126 -15.94 10.17 -8.87
C THR A 126 -16.70 10.65 -7.65
N LEU A 127 -15.96 10.99 -6.59
CA LEU A 127 -16.51 11.43 -5.32
C LEU A 127 -16.23 12.92 -5.15
N ASP A 128 -17.26 13.67 -4.79
CA ASP A 128 -17.15 14.99 -4.19
C ASP A 128 -17.16 14.88 -2.65
N LEU A 129 -17.08 16.02 -1.96
CA LEU A 129 -17.08 16.06 -0.50
C LEU A 129 -18.37 15.46 0.10
N ALA A 130 -19.53 15.78 -0.49
CA ALA A 130 -20.83 15.33 0.02
C ALA A 130 -20.98 13.80 -0.12
N ALA A 131 -20.58 13.24 -1.25
CA ALA A 131 -20.58 11.81 -1.49
C ALA A 131 -19.64 11.07 -0.52
N LEU A 132 -18.45 11.63 -0.25
CA LEU A 132 -17.51 11.05 0.71
C LEU A 132 -18.05 11.10 2.14
N GLN A 133 -18.69 12.21 2.55
CA GLN A 133 -19.29 12.38 3.88
C GLN A 133 -20.55 11.52 4.10
N ALA A 134 -21.20 11.06 3.03
CA ALA A 134 -22.34 10.15 3.12
C ALA A 134 -21.93 8.70 3.47
N MET A 135 -20.64 8.36 3.39
CA MET A 135 -20.11 7.03 3.72
C MET A 135 -19.83 6.90 5.24
N PRO A 136 -19.71 5.66 5.77
CA PRO A 136 -19.38 5.45 7.17
C PRO A 136 -18.05 6.11 7.57
N ALA A 137 -18.12 7.09 8.47
CA ALA A 137 -16.98 7.83 8.94
C ALA A 137 -16.15 7.03 9.98
N VAL A 138 -14.84 7.22 9.93
CA VAL A 138 -13.87 6.76 10.93
C VAL A 138 -13.03 7.95 11.39
N THR A 139 -12.53 7.87 12.63
CA THR A 139 -11.58 8.83 13.17
C THR A 139 -10.26 8.15 13.52
N GLN A 140 -9.13 8.85 13.32
CA GLN A 140 -7.81 8.38 13.77
C GLN A 140 -7.03 9.57 14.33
N ASP A 141 -6.42 9.36 15.50
CA ASP A 141 -5.40 10.26 16.02
C ASP A 141 -4.07 9.94 15.32
N VAL A 142 -3.52 10.94 14.65
CA VAL A 142 -2.19 10.87 14.04
C VAL A 142 -1.34 11.95 14.68
N ASN A 143 -0.55 11.56 15.69
CA ASN A 143 0.39 12.44 16.39
C ASN A 143 -0.27 13.73 16.93
N GLY A 144 -1.47 13.62 17.51
CA GLY A 144 -2.23 14.73 18.08
C GLY A 144 -3.15 15.45 17.10
N SER A 145 -3.16 15.06 15.82
CA SER A 145 -4.14 15.53 14.83
C SER A 145 -5.24 14.49 14.65
N ILE A 146 -6.48 14.85 14.93
CA ILE A 146 -7.64 13.96 14.79
C ILE A 146 -8.18 14.09 13.37
N TYR A 147 -7.92 13.10 12.53
CA TYR A 147 -8.48 13.03 11.18
C TYR A 147 -9.82 12.31 11.20
N THR A 148 -10.79 12.83 10.44
CA THR A 148 -12.06 12.16 10.16
C THR A 148 -12.17 11.92 8.66
N GLY A 149 -12.60 10.71 8.29
CA GLY A 149 -12.62 10.27 6.91
C GLY A 149 -13.35 8.95 6.70
N VAL A 150 -13.12 8.34 5.55
CA VAL A 150 -13.61 7.00 5.21
C VAL A 150 -12.43 6.04 5.20
N SER A 151 -12.61 4.84 5.77
CA SER A 151 -11.61 3.77 5.68
C SER A 151 -11.26 3.48 4.22
N LEU A 152 -9.97 3.49 3.87
CA LEU A 152 -9.52 3.17 2.51
C LEU A 152 -9.92 1.74 2.12
N TRP A 153 -9.83 0.80 3.07
CA TRP A 153 -10.28 -0.57 2.84
C TRP A 153 -11.76 -0.62 2.49
N THR A 154 -12.63 0.04 3.27
CA THR A 154 -14.07 0.07 3.01
C THR A 154 -14.38 0.72 1.67
N LEU A 155 -13.74 1.85 1.36
CA LEU A 155 -13.92 2.56 0.09
C LEU A 155 -13.58 1.65 -1.10
N LEU A 156 -12.45 0.95 -1.07
CA LEU A 156 -12.03 0.10 -2.19
C LEU A 156 -12.83 -1.21 -2.25
N ASN A 157 -12.95 -1.91 -1.11
CA ASN A 157 -13.53 -3.24 -1.06
C ASN A 157 -15.06 -3.25 -1.12
N THR A 158 -15.71 -2.35 -0.39
CA THR A 158 -17.17 -2.36 -0.24
C THR A 158 -17.85 -1.38 -1.19
N GLU A 159 -17.33 -0.16 -1.33
CA GLU A 159 -17.98 0.86 -2.15
C GLU A 159 -17.62 0.73 -3.64
N ALA A 160 -16.33 0.58 -3.97
CA ALA A 160 -15.90 0.40 -5.36
C ALA A 160 -15.94 -1.06 -5.81
N GLY A 161 -15.75 -2.02 -4.90
CA GLY A 161 -15.69 -3.46 -5.18
C GLY A 161 -14.38 -3.85 -5.88
N ILE A 162 -13.38 -4.35 -5.15
CA ILE A 162 -12.11 -4.77 -5.76
C ILE A 162 -12.34 -5.96 -6.69
N LYS A 163 -11.94 -5.82 -7.96
CA LYS A 163 -11.93 -6.92 -8.93
C LYS A 163 -10.66 -7.73 -8.76
N THR A 164 -10.81 -8.99 -8.36
CA THR A 164 -9.71 -9.95 -8.37
C THR A 164 -9.84 -10.87 -9.58
N ASP A 165 -8.70 -11.29 -10.13
CA ASP A 165 -8.66 -12.40 -11.08
C ASP A 165 -8.20 -13.68 -10.35
N PRO A 166 -9.13 -14.53 -9.88
CA PRO A 166 -8.79 -15.74 -9.14
C PRO A 166 -8.19 -16.83 -10.04
N ALA A 167 -8.32 -16.72 -11.37
CA ALA A 167 -7.86 -17.75 -12.30
C ALA A 167 -6.33 -17.78 -12.45
N THR A 168 -5.64 -16.72 -12.07
CA THR A 168 -4.22 -16.51 -12.41
C THR A 168 -3.28 -16.47 -11.22
N THR A 169 -3.77 -16.33 -9.98
CA THR A 169 -2.92 -16.20 -8.78
C THR A 169 -3.64 -16.71 -7.53
N HIS A 170 -2.97 -17.52 -6.70
CA HIS A 170 -3.46 -17.90 -5.37
C HIS A 170 -3.43 -16.67 -4.43
N ASN A 171 -4.55 -16.35 -3.76
CA ASN A 171 -4.76 -15.12 -3.00
C ASN A 171 -4.45 -13.84 -3.81
N PRO A 172 -5.15 -13.59 -4.94
CA PRO A 172 -4.78 -12.57 -5.92
C PRO A 172 -4.66 -11.16 -5.33
N MET A 173 -5.48 -10.85 -4.32
CA MET A 173 -5.48 -9.56 -3.63
C MET A 173 -4.15 -9.20 -2.95
N LEU A 174 -3.33 -10.19 -2.56
CA LEU A 174 -2.02 -9.92 -1.97
C LEU A 174 -0.99 -9.43 -2.99
N SER A 175 -1.28 -9.57 -4.29
CA SER A 175 -0.50 -9.01 -5.40
C SER A 175 -1.05 -7.67 -5.90
N MET A 176 -2.08 -7.13 -5.26
CA MET A 176 -2.77 -5.90 -5.65
C MET A 176 -2.43 -4.71 -4.75
N TYR A 177 -2.56 -3.52 -5.31
CA TYR A 177 -2.24 -2.26 -4.65
C TYR A 177 -3.10 -1.12 -5.20
N ALA A 178 -3.21 -0.06 -4.41
CA ALA A 178 -3.83 1.20 -4.79
C ALA A 178 -2.76 2.28 -4.95
N VAL A 179 -2.90 3.13 -5.97
CA VAL A 179 -2.04 4.30 -6.20
C VAL A 179 -2.84 5.56 -5.96
N ALA A 180 -2.54 6.27 -4.88
CA ALA A 180 -3.11 7.58 -4.60
C ALA A 180 -2.31 8.67 -5.33
N THR A 181 -3.00 9.53 -6.07
CA THR A 181 -2.40 10.64 -6.85
C THR A 181 -2.95 11.98 -6.38
N GLY A 182 -2.07 12.92 -6.06
CA GLY A 182 -2.40 14.30 -5.71
C GLY A 182 -2.49 15.20 -6.95
N SER A 183 -3.09 16.37 -6.81
CA SER A 183 -3.26 17.35 -7.90
C SER A 183 -1.94 17.83 -8.50
N ASP A 184 -0.85 17.78 -7.74
CA ASP A 184 0.52 18.08 -8.17
C ASP A 184 1.22 16.92 -8.88
N GLY A 185 0.54 15.78 -9.04
CA GLY A 185 1.08 14.57 -9.65
C GLY A 185 1.88 13.69 -8.69
N TYR A 186 1.96 14.04 -7.41
CA TYR A 186 2.58 13.21 -6.39
C TYR A 186 1.85 11.88 -6.25
N LYS A 187 2.61 10.78 -6.15
CA LYS A 187 2.07 9.41 -6.08
C LYS A 187 2.55 8.65 -4.88
N THR A 188 1.68 7.83 -4.32
CA THR A 188 2.03 6.85 -3.30
C THR A 188 1.28 5.54 -3.51
N VAL A 189 1.98 4.43 -3.35
CA VAL A 189 1.43 3.07 -3.36
C VAL A 189 1.01 2.67 -1.94
N VAL A 190 -0.19 2.12 -1.81
CA VAL A 190 -0.69 1.41 -0.62
C VAL A 190 -1.08 0.01 -1.07
N THR A 191 -0.46 -1.03 -0.50
CA THR A 191 -0.81 -2.40 -0.93
C THR A 191 -2.12 -2.84 -0.30
N LEU A 192 -2.90 -3.67 -1.00
CA LEU A 192 -4.13 -4.18 -0.40
C LEU A 192 -3.80 -5.07 0.80
N GLY A 193 -2.71 -5.84 0.75
CA GLY A 193 -2.22 -6.62 1.88
C GLY A 193 -1.86 -5.80 3.13
N GLU A 194 -1.41 -4.55 2.97
CA GLU A 194 -1.11 -3.64 4.08
C GLU A 194 -2.37 -3.22 4.85
N ILE A 195 -3.47 -2.94 4.14
CA ILE A 195 -4.71 -2.39 4.72
C ILE A 195 -5.79 -3.45 4.96
N HIS A 196 -5.61 -4.66 4.45
CA HIS A 196 -6.58 -5.74 4.56
C HIS A 196 -6.76 -6.19 6.03
N PRO A 197 -8.01 -6.35 6.53
CA PRO A 197 -8.28 -6.67 7.93
C PRO A 197 -7.66 -7.99 8.44
N ASN A 198 -7.56 -8.99 7.58
CA ASN A 198 -6.89 -10.27 7.91
C ASN A 198 -5.36 -10.26 7.76
N PHE A 199 -4.74 -9.15 7.34
CA PHE A 199 -3.30 -9.07 7.10
C PHE A 199 -2.70 -7.88 7.84
N GLY A 200 -2.18 -6.86 7.14
CA GLY A 200 -1.52 -5.73 7.79
C GLY A 200 -2.47 -4.87 8.63
N ASN A 201 -3.78 -4.90 8.34
CA ASN A 201 -4.85 -4.19 9.05
C ASN A 201 -4.50 -2.73 9.38
N LYS A 202 -3.73 -2.06 8.51
CA LYS A 202 -3.36 -0.65 8.69
C LYS A 202 -4.60 0.22 8.50
N PRO A 203 -4.91 1.15 9.40
CA PRO A 203 -6.12 1.97 9.35
C PRO A 203 -5.97 3.16 8.39
N ALA A 204 -5.52 2.90 7.16
CA ALA A 204 -5.45 3.91 6.12
C ALA A 204 -6.84 4.49 5.83
N MET A 205 -6.91 5.81 5.62
CA MET A 205 -8.19 6.49 5.35
C MET A 205 -8.07 7.55 4.27
N ILE A 206 -9.20 7.89 3.67
CA ILE A 206 -9.38 9.13 2.92
C ILE A 206 -10.06 10.14 3.85
N ALA A 207 -9.27 11.04 4.42
CA ALA A 207 -9.74 12.07 5.33
C ALA A 207 -10.36 13.24 4.56
N TYR A 208 -11.41 13.84 5.14
CA TYR A 208 -12.03 15.08 4.67
C TYR A 208 -12.02 16.20 5.72
N SER A 209 -11.68 15.88 6.97
CA SER A 209 -11.46 16.89 8.02
C SER A 209 -10.31 16.51 8.95
N VAL A 210 -9.75 17.52 9.61
CA VAL A 210 -8.75 17.41 10.66
C VAL A 210 -9.12 18.35 11.81
N ASN A 211 -9.09 17.86 13.04
CA ASN A 211 -9.46 18.61 14.25
C ASN A 211 -10.85 19.29 14.18
N GLY A 212 -11.80 18.64 13.50
CA GLY A 212 -13.16 19.16 13.34
C GLY A 212 -13.37 20.14 12.18
N GLU A 213 -12.31 20.53 11.47
CA GLU A 213 -12.36 21.47 10.35
C GLU A 213 -12.05 20.77 9.02
N LEU A 214 -12.64 21.26 7.92
CA LEU A 214 -12.29 20.77 6.58
C LEU A 214 -10.80 21.01 6.28
N LEU A 215 -10.25 20.20 5.39
CA LEU A 215 -8.81 20.13 5.08
C LEU A 215 -8.20 21.39 4.41
N ASP A 216 -9.02 22.39 4.05
CA ASP A 216 -8.62 23.68 3.45
C ASP A 216 -7.65 23.49 2.25
N ARG A 217 -6.42 24.02 2.32
CA ARG A 217 -5.41 23.94 1.24
C ARG A 217 -4.97 22.52 0.87
N ASN A 218 -5.35 21.51 1.67
CA ASN A 218 -5.11 20.10 1.35
C ASN A 218 -6.23 19.47 0.51
N GLY A 219 -7.20 20.26 0.07
CA GLY A 219 -8.28 19.83 -0.81
C GLY A 219 -9.42 19.18 -0.04
N MET A 220 -10.46 18.72 -0.74
CA MET A 220 -11.60 18.12 -0.04
C MET A 220 -11.30 16.73 0.54
N ALA A 221 -10.27 16.06 0.01
CA ALA A 221 -9.83 14.74 0.44
C ALA A 221 -8.30 14.62 0.46
N ARG A 222 -7.76 13.90 1.45
CA ARG A 222 -6.36 13.43 1.46
C ARG A 222 -6.25 11.99 1.90
N LEU A 223 -5.28 11.26 1.35
CA LEU A 223 -4.85 9.99 1.93
C LEU A 223 -4.14 10.27 3.27
N VAL A 224 -4.47 9.50 4.31
CA VAL A 224 -3.81 9.50 5.61
C VAL A 224 -3.41 8.06 5.95
N MET A 225 -2.14 7.88 6.35
CA MET A 225 -1.56 6.60 6.73
C MET A 225 -1.13 6.64 8.21
N PRO A 226 -2.03 6.35 9.17
CA PRO A 226 -1.66 6.38 10.59
C PRO A 226 -0.48 5.47 10.90
N GLY A 227 0.46 5.99 11.69
CA GLY A 227 1.69 5.30 12.08
C GLY A 227 2.86 5.46 11.11
N ASP A 228 2.72 6.22 10.01
CA ASP A 228 3.87 6.64 9.21
C ASP A 228 4.77 7.62 9.97
N VAL A 229 6.09 7.43 9.91
CA VAL A 229 7.06 8.24 10.66
C VAL A 229 7.13 9.68 10.14
N ARG A 230 7.24 9.89 8.81
CA ARG A 230 7.36 11.23 8.20
C ARG A 230 6.12 11.68 7.43
N ASN A 231 5.00 10.96 7.53
CA ASN A 231 3.75 11.24 6.81
C ASN A 231 3.91 11.41 5.28
N GLY A 232 4.99 10.87 4.67
CA GLY A 232 5.26 11.05 3.24
C GLY A 232 4.19 10.42 2.34
N ARG A 233 3.45 9.44 2.86
CA ARG A 233 2.33 8.81 2.16
C ARG A 233 1.00 9.58 2.27
N PHE A 234 1.02 10.77 2.88
CA PHE A 234 -0.19 11.56 3.06
C PHE A 234 -0.42 12.43 1.83
N VAL A 235 -1.14 11.88 0.85
CA VAL A 235 -1.40 12.54 -0.43
C VAL A 235 -2.52 13.57 -0.28
N SER A 236 -2.16 14.85 -0.21
CA SER A 236 -3.10 15.99 -0.24
C SER A 236 -3.64 16.24 -1.64
N ASN A 237 -4.74 17.00 -1.71
CA ASN A 237 -5.41 17.40 -2.94
C ASN A 237 -5.64 16.20 -3.86
N LEU A 238 -6.19 15.14 -3.29
CA LEU A 238 -6.34 13.87 -3.99
C LEU A 238 -7.17 14.09 -5.27
N VAL A 239 -6.67 13.58 -6.39
CA VAL A 239 -7.38 13.60 -7.68
C VAL A 239 -7.80 12.20 -8.11
N GLY A 240 -7.10 11.15 -7.63
CA GLY A 240 -7.58 9.80 -7.82
C GLY A 240 -6.84 8.72 -7.07
N ILE A 241 -7.48 7.55 -7.02
CA ILE A 241 -6.99 6.30 -6.49
C ILE A 241 -7.20 5.23 -7.57
N GLU A 242 -6.10 4.68 -8.08
CA GLU A 242 -6.15 3.59 -9.07
C GLU A 242 -5.83 2.26 -8.39
N VAL A 243 -6.75 1.29 -8.45
CA VAL A 243 -6.49 -0.08 -7.99
C VAL A 243 -5.84 -0.86 -9.13
N MET A 244 -4.72 -1.49 -8.86
CA MET A 244 -3.90 -2.19 -9.84
C MET A 244 -3.46 -3.56 -9.31
N GLN A 245 -3.15 -4.47 -10.22
CA GLN A 245 -2.55 -5.76 -9.91
C GLN A 245 -1.12 -5.79 -10.45
N ALA A 246 -0.18 -6.31 -9.66
CA ALA A 246 1.17 -6.54 -10.15
C ALA A 246 1.13 -7.64 -11.22
N ALA A 247 1.64 -7.33 -12.41
CA ALA A 247 1.89 -8.35 -13.42
C ALA A 247 2.85 -9.42 -12.86
N GLY A 248 2.83 -10.62 -13.44
CA GLY A 248 3.76 -11.68 -13.06
C GLY A 248 5.24 -11.28 -13.21
N PRO A 249 6.17 -12.13 -12.75
CA PRO A 249 7.60 -11.88 -12.90
C PRO A 249 7.97 -11.67 -14.38
N THR A 250 8.84 -10.72 -14.67
CA THR A 250 9.40 -10.62 -16.04
C THR A 250 10.31 -11.83 -16.29
N PRO A 251 10.29 -12.43 -17.50
CA PRO A 251 11.14 -13.56 -17.86
C PRO A 251 12.63 -13.30 -17.59
#